data_AF-A0A3D2JR78-F1
#
_entry.id   AF-A0A3D2JR78-F1
#
_cell.length_a   1.000
_cell.length_b   1.000
_cell.length_c   1.000
_cell.angle_alpha   90.00
_cell.angle_beta   90.00
_cell.angle_gamma   90.00
#
_symmetry.space_group_name_H-M   'P 1'
#
loop_
_entity.id
_entity.type
_entity.pdbx_description
1 polymer ?
#
loop_
_entity_poly.entity_id
_entity_poly.type
_entity_poly.pdbx_seq_one_letter_code
_entity_poly.pdbx_strand_id
1 'polypeptide(L)'
;MIDAGKFFYESAIQWFPKFNAQTIDGLVITHAHADAVGGLDDLRDWTNNAQATLPIYLRQVDLDAVESLFFYLVDRNKQSGGGGVAKLDFTVIDHKSFEVDGLEFVP
;
A
#
# COMPACT_ATOMS: atom_id res chain seq x y z
N MET A 1 6.05 -5.42 -3.56
CA MET A 1 5.88 -5.87 -2.16
C MET A 1 4.53 -6.56 -2.03
N ILE A 2 4.40 -7.55 -1.13
CA ILE A 2 3.13 -8.23 -0.85
C ILE A 2 2.78 -7.95 0.61
N ASP A 3 1.60 -7.37 0.83
CA ASP A 3 1.07 -6.89 2.11
C ASP A 3 1.90 -5.80 2.81
N ALA A 4 1.21 -4.97 3.59
CA ALA A 4 1.75 -3.95 4.48
C ALA A 4 1.12 -4.12 5.87
N GLY A 5 1.48 -5.23 6.53
CA GLY A 5 0.97 -5.60 7.84
C GLY A 5 1.39 -4.65 8.96
N LYS A 6 0.85 -4.88 10.16
CA LYS A 6 1.14 -4.11 11.39
C LYS A 6 2.63 -3.96 11.81
N PHE A 7 3.55 -4.67 11.16
CA PHE A 7 5.00 -4.59 11.40
C PHE A 7 5.78 -4.15 10.16
N PHE A 8 5.08 -3.54 9.18
CA PHE A 8 5.68 -3.13 7.92
C PHE A 8 6.83 -2.14 8.16
N TYR A 9 6.62 -1.10 8.97
CA TYR A 9 7.62 -0.07 9.21
C TYR A 9 8.91 -0.63 9.82
N GLU A 10 8.81 -1.45 10.86
CA GLU A 10 9.97 -2.10 11.48
C GLU A 10 10.68 -3.03 10.48
N SER A 11 9.92 -3.78 9.69
CA SER A 11 10.45 -4.67 8.65
C SER A 11 11.19 -3.88 7.58
N ALA A 12 10.63 -2.74 7.15
CA ALA A 12 11.24 -1.87 6.15
C ALA A 12 12.57 -1.30 6.65
N ILE A 13 12.62 -0.79 7.88
CA ILE A 13 13.88 -0.32 8.51
C ILE A 13 14.93 -1.44 8.55
N GLN A 14 14.51 -2.66 8.89
CA GLN A 14 15.44 -3.79 9.00
C GLN A 14 15.98 -4.27 7.64
N TRP A 15 15.15 -4.29 6.61
CA TRP A 15 15.45 -4.98 5.36
C TRP A 15 15.80 -4.04 4.20
N PHE A 16 15.11 -2.91 4.04
CA PHE A 16 15.27 -2.07 2.87
C PHE A 16 16.71 -1.53 2.71
N PRO A 17 17.39 -1.05 3.77
CA PRO A 17 18.79 -0.61 3.65
C PRO A 17 19.74 -1.72 3.22
N LYS A 18 19.47 -2.98 3.59
CA LYS A 18 20.34 -4.13 3.25
C LYS A 18 20.27 -4.48 1.76
N PHE A 19 19.16 -4.15 1.11
CA PHE A 19 18.95 -4.37 -0.32
C PHE A 19 19.02 -3.08 -1.14
N ASN A 20 19.39 -1.96 -0.52
CA ASN A 20 19.38 -0.63 -1.13
C ASN A 20 18.01 -0.30 -1.78
N ALA A 21 16.91 -0.75 -1.17
CA ALA A 21 15.55 -0.48 -1.63
C ALA A 21 15.11 0.89 -1.09
N GLN A 22 14.94 1.87 -1.97
CA GLN A 22 14.55 3.24 -1.61
C GLN A 22 13.08 3.54 -1.92
N THR A 23 12.53 2.85 -2.91
CA THR A 23 11.15 3.00 -3.38
C THR A 23 10.45 1.65 -3.39
N ILE A 24 9.12 1.71 -3.53
CA ILE A 24 8.26 0.55 -3.70
C ILE A 24 7.56 0.72 -5.05
N ASP A 25 7.80 -0.18 -5.98
CA ASP A 25 7.26 -0.09 -7.35
C ASP A 25 5.78 -0.50 -7.41
N GLY A 26 5.35 -1.37 -6.49
CA GLY A 26 3.95 -1.71 -6.28
C GLY A 26 3.71 -2.53 -5.03
N LEU A 27 2.50 -2.41 -4.49
CA LEU A 27 2.02 -3.20 -3.35
C LEU A 27 0.82 -4.05 -3.78
N VAL A 28 0.89 -5.36 -3.56
CA VAL A 28 -0.25 -6.27 -3.70
C VAL A 28 -0.79 -6.59 -2.32
N ILE A 29 -2.09 -6.38 -2.09
CA ILE A 29 -2.76 -6.76 -0.84
C ILE A 29 -3.52 -8.06 -1.06
N THR A 30 -3.21 -9.06 -0.24
CA THR A 30 -3.80 -10.40 -0.33
C THR A 30 -5.18 -10.46 0.30
N HIS A 31 -5.37 -9.75 1.41
CA HIS A 31 -6.63 -9.66 2.14
C HIS A 31 -6.64 -8.47 3.13
N ALA A 32 -7.81 -8.04 3.59
CA ALA A 32 -7.95 -6.86 4.46
C ALA A 32 -7.96 -7.14 5.98
N HIS A 33 -7.14 -8.07 6.48
CA HIS A 33 -6.90 -8.22 7.92
C HIS A 33 -5.71 -7.37 8.39
N ALA A 34 -5.65 -7.06 9.69
CA ALA A 34 -4.61 -6.20 10.26
C ALA A 34 -3.17 -6.71 10.09
N ASP A 35 -2.98 -8.03 9.95
CA ASP A 35 -1.69 -8.62 9.60
C ASP A 35 -1.26 -8.35 8.15
N ALA A 36 -2.18 -7.98 7.27
CA ALA A 36 -1.90 -7.64 5.87
C ALA A 36 -1.99 -6.13 5.57
N VAL A 37 -2.84 -5.36 6.28
CA VAL A 37 -3.05 -3.92 5.99
C VAL A 37 -2.76 -2.98 7.16
N GLY A 38 -2.34 -3.51 8.32
CA GLY A 38 -2.19 -2.73 9.56
C GLY A 38 -1.12 -1.62 9.52
N GLY A 39 -0.20 -1.66 8.56
CA GLY A 39 0.87 -0.68 8.36
C GLY A 39 0.68 0.21 7.14
N LEU A 40 -0.52 0.25 6.54
CA LEU A 40 -0.77 1.07 5.34
C LEU A 40 -0.48 2.56 5.55
N ASP A 41 -0.70 3.10 6.76
CA ASP A 41 -0.46 4.52 7.01
C ASP A 41 1.03 4.89 6.99
N ASP A 42 1.92 3.95 7.34
CA ASP A 42 3.37 4.16 7.34
C ASP A 42 3.92 4.39 5.91
N LEU A 43 3.17 3.98 4.87
CA LEU A 43 3.53 4.24 3.46
C LEU A 43 3.54 5.74 3.12
N ARG A 44 3.02 6.60 4.01
CA ARG A 44 3.17 8.06 3.89
C ARG A 44 4.62 8.49 3.85
N ASP A 45 5.53 7.80 4.53
CA ASP A 45 6.93 8.19 4.58
C ASP A 45 7.59 8.04 3.20
N TRP A 46 7.22 7.00 2.45
CA TRP A 46 7.66 6.84 1.06
C TRP A 46 7.02 7.87 0.16
N THR A 47 5.70 8.03 0.21
CA THR A 47 4.98 8.88 -0.75
C THR A 47 5.10 10.38 -0.47
N ASN A 48 5.59 10.76 0.71
CA ASN A 48 5.91 12.15 1.05
C ASN A 48 7.39 12.49 0.86
N ASN A 49 8.31 11.52 0.95
CA ASN A 49 9.75 11.81 0.96
C ASN A 49 10.56 11.13 -0.16
N ALA A 50 10.13 9.98 -0.69
CA ALA A 50 10.92 9.15 -1.59
C ALA A 50 10.30 8.95 -2.99
N GLN A 51 8.98 8.86 -3.10
CA GLN A 51 8.26 8.66 -4.37
C GLN A 51 6.98 9.51 -4.43
N ALA A 52 6.48 9.79 -5.63
CA ALA A 52 5.32 10.66 -5.80
C ALA A 52 3.98 9.99 -5.46
N THR A 53 3.87 8.70 -5.79
CA THR A 53 2.69 7.86 -5.55
C THR A 53 3.13 6.40 -5.40
N LEU A 54 2.26 5.54 -4.89
CA LEU A 54 2.47 4.10 -4.79
C LEU A 54 1.23 3.36 -5.33
N PRO A 55 1.35 2.58 -6.41
CA PRO A 55 0.24 1.76 -6.89
C PRO A 55 -0.02 0.57 -5.96
N ILE A 56 -1.29 0.36 -5.64
CA ILE A 56 -1.80 -0.69 -4.75
C ILE A 56 -2.78 -1.56 -5.52
N TYR A 57 -2.57 -2.87 -5.53
CA TYR A 57 -3.41 -3.85 -6.23
C TYR A 57 -4.12 -4.72 -5.21
N LEU A 58 -5.45 -4.75 -5.27
CA LEU A 58 -6.29 -5.47 -4.31
C LEU A 58 -7.68 -5.78 -4.90
N ARG A 59 -8.40 -6.74 -4.32
CA ARG A 59 -9.77 -7.04 -4.76
C ARG A 59 -10.73 -5.98 -4.25
N GLN A 60 -11.88 -5.82 -4.91
CA GLN A 60 -12.91 -4.86 -4.50
C GLN A 60 -13.32 -5.04 -3.03
N VAL A 61 -13.51 -6.30 -2.59
CA VAL A 61 -13.89 -6.60 -1.19
C VAL A 61 -12.85 -6.12 -0.18
N ASP A 62 -11.57 -6.15 -0.54
CA ASP A 62 -10.49 -5.68 0.33
C ASP A 62 -10.39 -4.16 0.30
N LEU A 63 -10.64 -3.52 -0.84
CA LEU A 63 -10.72 -2.07 -0.94
C LEU A 63 -11.85 -1.51 -0.09
N ASP A 64 -13.03 -2.13 -0.13
CA ASP A 64 -14.18 -1.73 0.70
C ASP A 64 -13.85 -1.82 2.20
N ALA A 65 -13.18 -2.91 2.61
CA ALA A 65 -12.72 -3.09 3.98
C ALA A 65 -11.63 -2.07 4.37
N VAL A 66 -10.65 -1.82 3.49
CA VAL A 66 -9.61 -0.80 3.69
C VAL A 66 -10.22 0.59 3.80
N GLU A 67 -11.21 0.95 2.98
CA GLU A 67 -11.90 2.24 3.09
C GLU A 67 -12.62 2.38 4.44
N SER A 68 -13.21 1.30 4.96
CA SER A 68 -13.87 1.34 6.27
C SER A 68 -12.92 1.59 7.44
N LEU A 69 -11.66 1.14 7.33
CA LEU A 69 -10.62 1.26 8.36
C LEU A 69 -9.76 2.52 8.20
N PHE A 70 -9.43 2.86 6.95
CA PHE A 70 -8.46 3.87 6.55
C PHE A 70 -9.05 4.83 5.50
N PHE A 71 -10.28 5.30 5.73
CA PHE A 71 -11.03 6.13 4.77
C PHE A 71 -10.25 7.30 4.19
N TYR A 72 -9.33 7.89 4.97
CA TYR A 72 -8.51 9.05 4.56
C TYR A 72 -7.36 8.67 3.61
N LEU A 73 -6.93 7.40 3.60
CA LEU A 73 -5.95 6.88 2.64
C LEU A 73 -6.59 6.63 1.27
N VAL A 74 -7.87 6.21 1.27
CA VAL A 74 -8.63 5.91 0.05
C VAL A 74 -9.21 7.18 -0.57
N ASP A 75 -9.98 7.94 0.20
CA ASP A 75 -10.51 9.24 -0.22
C ASP A 75 -9.81 10.35 0.55
N ARG A 76 -8.78 10.91 -0.09
CA ARG A 76 -7.97 11.99 0.48
C ARG A 76 -8.76 13.28 0.71
N ASN A 77 -9.94 13.45 0.10
CA ASN A 77 -10.81 14.61 0.39
C ASN A 77 -11.49 14.49 1.75
N LYS A 78 -11.59 13.28 2.32
CA LYS A 78 -12.11 13.04 3.67
C LYS A 78 -11.07 13.29 4.77
N GLN A 79 -9.85 13.68 4.40
CA GLN A 79 -8.82 14.01 5.36
C GLN A 79 -9.20 15.27 6.17
N SER A 80 -9.13 15.17 7.50
CA SER A 80 -9.20 16.33 8.39
C SER A 80 -7.79 16.67 8.91
N GLY A 81 -7.39 17.94 8.76
CA GLY A 81 -6.09 18.45 9.24
C GLY A 81 -4.99 18.58 8.17
N GLY A 82 -3.89 19.25 8.52
CA GLY A 82 -2.80 19.63 7.60
C GLY A 82 -1.63 18.64 7.48
N GLY A 83 -1.76 17.42 8.02
CA GLY A 83 -0.71 16.40 7.92
C GLY A 83 -0.55 15.86 6.50
N GLY A 84 0.65 15.41 6.12
CA GLY A 84 0.85 14.73 4.84
C GLY A 84 0.26 13.31 4.89
N VAL A 85 -0.79 13.04 4.11
CA VAL A 85 -1.37 11.70 3.95
C VAL A 85 -0.69 10.95 2.81
N ALA A 86 -0.61 9.63 2.94
CA ALA A 86 -0.03 8.78 1.91
C ALA A 86 -0.71 8.99 0.55
N LYS A 87 0.08 8.97 -0.52
CA LYS A 87 -0.39 9.14 -1.90
C LYS A 87 -0.44 7.75 -2.53
N LEU A 88 -1.54 7.06 -2.26
CA LEU A 88 -1.77 5.68 -2.72
C LEU A 88 -2.70 5.70 -3.93
N ASP A 89 -2.43 4.85 -4.91
CA ASP A 89 -3.23 4.71 -6.13
C ASP A 89 -3.80 3.29 -6.21
N PHE A 90 -5.09 3.14 -5.89
CA PHE A 90 -5.73 1.84 -5.77
C PHE A 90 -6.24 1.33 -7.12
N THR A 91 -5.75 0.17 -7.54
CA THR A 91 -6.18 -0.59 -8.72
C THR A 91 -6.89 -1.86 -8.28
N VAL A 92 -8.16 -2.00 -8.67
CA VAL A 92 -8.95 -3.20 -8.37
C VAL A 92 -8.56 -4.32 -9.34
N ILE A 93 -8.22 -5.48 -8.77
CA ILE A 93 -7.89 -6.70 -9.53
C ILE A 93 -8.97 -7.78 -9.36
N ASP A 94 -9.03 -8.70 -10.32
CA ASP A 94 -9.91 -9.88 -10.32
C ASP A 94 -9.07 -11.18 -10.26
N HIS A 95 -9.64 -12.32 -10.67
CA HIS A 95 -8.95 -13.62 -10.70
C HIS A 95 -8.04 -13.82 -11.91
N LYS A 96 -7.83 -12.79 -12.74
CA LYS A 96 -6.93 -12.85 -13.89
C LYS A 96 -5.54 -12.39 -13.51
N SER A 97 -4.55 -12.84 -14.29
CA SER A 97 -3.21 -12.30 -14.21
C SER A 97 -3.22 -10.78 -14.41
N PHE A 98 -2.37 -10.09 -13.67
CA PHE A 98 -2.14 -8.66 -13.80
C PHE A 98 -0.64 -8.36 -13.75
N GLU A 99 -0.25 -7.17 -14.22
CA GLU A 99 1.15 -6.75 -14.24
C GLU A 99 1.43 -5.74 -13.12
N VAL A 100 2.54 -5.94 -12.42
CA VAL A 100 3.11 -4.98 -11.47
C VAL A 100 4.57 -4.77 -11.85
N ASP A 101 4.89 -3.56 -12.32
CA ASP A 101 6.25 -3.17 -12.75
C ASP A 101 6.93 -4.20 -13.69
N GLY A 102 6.23 -4.59 -14.75
CA GLY A 102 6.73 -5.57 -15.74
C GLY A 102 6.75 -7.04 -15.26
N LEU A 103 6.27 -7.32 -14.05
CA LEU A 103 6.13 -8.69 -13.52
C LEU A 103 4.67 -9.15 -13.59
N GLU A 104 4.45 -10.35 -14.12
CA GLU A 104 3.14 -10.99 -14.10
C GLU A 104 2.84 -11.57 -12.70
N PHE A 105 1.70 -11.19 -12.13
CA PHE A 105 1.14 -11.74 -10.91
C PHE A 105 -0.11 -12.56 -11.23
N VAL A 106 -0.16 -13.78 -10.70
CA VAL A 106 -1.32 -14.68 -10.79
C VAL A 106 -1.98 -14.73 -9.42
N PRO A 107 -3.23 -14.26 -9.27
CA PRO A 107 -3.97 -14.25 -8.00
C PRO A 107 -4.19 -15.63 -7.35
#